data_AF-A0A971X1D4-F1
#
_entry.id   AF-A0A971X1D4-F1
#
_cell.length_a   1.000
_cell.length_b   1.000
_cell.length_c   1.000
_cell.angle_alpha   90.00
_cell.angle_beta   90.00
_cell.angle_gamma   90.00
#
_symmetry.space_group_name_H-M   'P 1'
#
loop_
_entity.id
_entity.type
_entity.pdbx_description
1 polymer ?
#
loop_
_entity_poly.entity_id
_entity_poly.type
_entity_poly.pdbx_seq_one_letter_code
_entity_poly.pdbx_strand_id
1 'polypeptide(L)'
;MSLRIEKPDSCKPLSWTSWSQAEQVCTGGFLEDPGVPVQALLDAGVFSNTPAKILELAADVPALQYPMLQAMLKTTAAVELAQSNPLLFILLVDHGSRNFIDEQHFERLVQGKRTAILREMGMVSSNSAVRILARTALPLRRFNQLRAVQRVLREQQLLTQMCHVKQPTIVAFHMLAGQVDPVWPGLLNMLQPEMDEKTINFIIGRIADCQRMGATYNQLQQTASPAELDRLHDRLVARYNAQDYDRRIVQLESLYGDYPAAPVPDTECIRALTSWADLVHEGKAALRI
;
A
#
# COMPACT_ATOMS: atom_id res chain seq x y z
N MET A 1 25.24 28.88 14.44
CA MET A 1 23.84 28.59 14.80
C MET A 1 23.84 27.36 15.69
N SER A 2 23.17 27.38 16.84
CA SER A 2 23.07 26.24 17.76
C SER A 2 21.61 25.85 17.93
N LEU A 3 21.36 24.54 18.06
CA LEU A 3 20.04 23.97 18.31
C LEU A 3 19.98 23.44 19.73
N ARG A 4 18.96 23.83 20.49
CA ARG A 4 18.66 23.30 21.81
C ARG A 4 17.35 22.52 21.74
N ILE A 5 17.38 21.27 22.19
CA ILE A 5 16.22 20.38 22.25
C ILE A 5 15.97 20.03 23.72
N GLU A 6 14.72 20.17 24.15
CA GLU A 6 14.29 19.82 25.50
C GLU A 6 14.24 18.30 25.68
N LYS A 7 14.57 17.85 26.90
CA LYS A 7 14.70 16.42 27.20
C LYS A 7 13.34 15.69 27.12
N PRO A 8 13.35 14.38 26.84
CA PRO A 8 12.13 13.56 26.78
C PRO A 8 11.26 13.55 28.03
N ASP A 9 11.85 13.80 29.21
CA ASP A 9 11.18 13.84 30.52
C ASP A 9 10.69 15.24 30.92
N SER A 10 10.90 16.24 30.07
CA SER A 10 10.44 17.62 30.33
C SER A 10 8.93 17.78 30.15
N CYS A 11 8.37 18.89 30.63
CA CYS A 11 6.95 19.23 30.42
C CYS A 11 6.60 19.50 28.93
N LYS A 12 7.62 19.72 28.09
CA LYS A 12 7.51 19.99 26.66
C LYS A 12 8.54 19.13 25.91
N PRO A 13 8.36 17.79 25.90
CA PRO A 13 9.36 16.87 25.40
C PRO A 13 9.70 17.20 23.95
N LEU A 14 10.99 17.17 23.62
CA LEU A 14 11.50 17.45 22.27
C LEU A 14 11.03 18.79 21.69
N SER A 15 10.64 19.77 22.51
CA SER A 15 10.54 21.14 22.01
C SER A 15 11.92 21.67 21.70
N TRP A 16 12.05 22.45 20.63
CA TRP A 16 13.37 22.92 20.20
C TRP A 16 13.40 24.41 19.94
N THR A 17 14.57 24.99 20.14
CA THR A 17 14.85 26.40 19.88
C THR A 17 16.19 26.52 19.14
N SER A 18 16.24 27.38 18.14
CA SER A 18 17.47 27.69 17.42
C SER A 18 18.00 29.06 17.82
N TRP A 19 19.33 29.16 17.90
CA TRP A 19 20.04 30.34 18.36
C TRP A 19 21.14 30.73 17.38
N SER A 20 21.33 32.02 17.18
CA SER A 20 22.42 32.60 16.40
C SER A 20 22.98 33.80 17.13
N GLN A 21 24.31 33.86 17.32
CA GLN A 21 24.98 34.98 18.00
C GLN A 21 24.35 35.35 19.37
N ALA A 22 23.92 34.35 20.14
CA ALA A 22 23.22 34.49 21.42
C ALA A 22 21.79 35.07 21.36
N GLU A 23 21.24 35.29 20.17
CA GLU A 23 19.82 35.61 19.98
C GLU A 23 19.02 34.37 19.57
N GLN A 24 17.80 34.26 20.09
CA GLN A 24 16.87 33.21 19.71
C GLN A 24 16.26 33.55 18.35
N VAL A 25 16.47 32.67 17.36
CA VAL A 25 16.04 32.90 15.97
C VAL A 25 14.66 32.29 15.73
N CYS A 26 14.45 31.04 16.16
CA CYS A 26 13.15 30.39 16.03
C CYS A 26 12.92 29.33 17.11
N THR A 27 11.66 28.94 17.28
CA THR A 27 11.23 27.85 18.16
C THR A 27 10.32 26.93 17.38
N GLY A 28 10.49 25.62 17.53
CA GLY A 28 9.57 24.64 16.97
C GLY A 28 8.27 24.58 17.74
N GLY A 29 7.16 24.51 17.00
CA GLY A 29 5.85 24.15 17.52
C GLY A 29 5.73 22.65 17.85
N PHE A 30 4.55 22.27 18.33
CA PHE A 30 4.20 20.87 18.52
C PHE A 30 4.12 20.15 17.16
N LEU A 31 4.71 18.94 17.07
CA LEU A 31 4.92 18.13 15.85
C LEU A 31 5.81 18.75 14.77
N GLU A 32 6.58 19.78 15.11
CA GLU A 32 7.52 20.42 14.18
C GLU A 32 8.92 19.82 14.33
N ASP A 33 9.47 19.29 13.24
CA ASP A 33 10.81 18.70 13.20
C ASP A 33 11.89 19.79 13.04
N PRO A 34 12.98 19.78 13.84
CA PRO A 34 14.09 20.74 13.71
C PRO A 34 14.95 20.57 12.45
N GLY A 35 14.65 19.59 11.58
CA GLY A 35 15.44 19.21 10.41
C GLY A 35 16.67 18.38 10.76
N VAL A 36 16.71 17.79 11.96
CA VAL A 36 17.83 16.98 12.44
C VAL A 36 17.40 15.52 12.52
N PRO A 37 18.14 14.57 11.90
CA PRO A 37 17.82 13.16 11.99
C PRO A 37 17.75 12.69 13.45
N VAL A 38 16.70 11.95 13.80
CA VAL A 38 16.54 11.37 15.16
C VAL A 38 17.73 10.49 15.55
N GLN A 39 18.40 9.84 14.59
CA GLN A 39 19.63 9.08 14.85
C GLN A 39 20.73 9.95 15.50
N ALA A 40 20.91 11.18 15.03
CA ALA A 40 21.91 12.08 15.62
C ALA A 40 21.56 12.45 17.07
N LEU A 41 20.28 12.49 17.41
CA LEU A 41 19.79 12.73 18.77
C LEU A 41 19.93 11.49 19.66
N LEU A 42 19.75 10.29 19.10
CA LEU A 42 20.03 9.02 19.77
C LEU A 42 21.51 8.91 20.12
N ASP A 43 22.40 9.20 19.16
CA ASP A 43 23.85 9.16 19.35
C ASP A 43 24.32 10.18 20.39
N ALA A 44 23.64 11.33 20.49
CA ALA A 44 23.85 12.34 21.52
C ALA A 44 23.26 11.99 22.90
N GLY A 45 22.62 10.82 23.04
CA GLY A 45 22.06 10.35 24.32
C GLY A 45 20.77 11.05 24.76
N VAL A 46 20.09 11.80 23.87
CA VAL A 46 18.86 12.55 24.18
C VAL A 46 17.76 11.62 24.70
N PHE A 47 17.67 10.41 24.16
CA PHE A 47 16.64 9.41 24.47
C PHE A 47 17.07 8.35 25.50
N SER A 48 18.14 8.59 26.26
CA SER A 48 18.70 7.62 27.21
C SER A 48 17.70 7.04 28.22
N ASN A 49 16.68 7.82 28.61
CA ASN A 49 15.62 7.39 29.53
C ASN A 49 14.29 7.05 28.84
N THR A 50 14.24 7.04 27.50
CA THR A 50 13.02 6.74 26.75
C THR A 50 12.84 5.22 26.63
N PRO A 51 11.65 4.68 26.95
CA PRO A 51 11.38 3.26 26.77
C PRO A 51 11.64 2.78 25.35
N ALA A 52 12.37 1.67 25.19
CA ALA A 52 12.74 1.11 23.87
C ALA A 52 11.52 0.91 22.95
N LYS A 53 10.39 0.48 23.52
CA LYS A 53 9.12 0.29 22.79
C LYS A 53 8.62 1.57 22.10
N ILE A 54 8.86 2.75 22.68
CA ILE A 54 8.48 4.04 22.06
C ILE A 54 9.38 4.33 20.85
N LEU A 55 10.69 4.04 20.98
CA LEU A 55 11.65 4.21 19.89
C LEU A 55 11.36 3.25 18.72
N GLU A 56 11.04 1.98 19.03
CA GLU A 56 10.66 0.95 18.05
C GLU A 56 9.43 1.36 17.25
N LEU A 57 8.38 1.88 17.90
CA LEU A 57 7.14 2.31 17.23
C LEU A 57 7.36 3.42 16.20
N ALA A 58 8.39 4.26 16.38
CA ALA A 58 8.72 5.33 15.46
C ALA A 58 9.76 4.94 14.39
N ALA A 59 10.50 3.85 14.59
CA ALA A 59 11.60 3.43 13.72
C ALA A 59 11.14 3.08 12.29
N ASP A 60 9.94 2.52 12.16
CA ASP A 60 9.38 2.10 10.87
C ASP A 60 8.90 3.28 9.99
N VAL A 61 8.95 4.51 10.50
CA VAL A 61 8.52 5.72 9.79
C VAL A 61 9.53 6.86 9.96
N PRO A 62 10.76 6.76 9.41
CA PRO A 62 11.83 7.76 9.61
C PRO A 62 11.39 9.19 9.30
N ALA A 63 10.59 9.31 8.25
CA ALA A 63 9.85 10.49 7.81
C ALA A 63 9.12 11.31 8.89
N LEU A 64 8.54 10.63 9.87
CA LEU A 64 7.70 11.20 10.91
C LEU A 64 8.23 10.82 12.30
N GLN A 65 9.45 10.32 12.38
CA GLN A 65 10.00 9.75 13.60
C GLN A 65 10.05 10.78 14.73
N TYR A 66 10.53 12.00 14.44
CA TYR A 66 10.57 13.07 15.42
C TYR A 66 9.18 13.47 15.96
N PRO A 67 8.19 13.85 15.12
CA PRO A 67 6.87 14.22 15.62
C PRO A 67 6.12 13.04 16.26
N MET A 68 6.34 11.80 15.82
CA MET A 68 5.79 10.61 16.49
C MET A 68 6.34 10.46 17.91
N LEU A 69 7.66 10.58 18.09
CA LEU A 69 8.28 10.54 19.42
C LEU A 69 7.78 11.67 20.30
N GLN A 70 7.69 12.89 19.77
CA GLN A 70 7.17 14.03 20.52
C GLN A 70 5.75 13.79 21.02
N ALA A 71 4.85 13.28 20.16
CA ALA A 71 3.49 12.94 20.53
C ALA A 71 3.42 11.84 21.61
N MET A 72 4.18 10.76 21.45
CA MET A 72 4.20 9.63 22.39
C MET A 72 4.80 10.00 23.75
N LEU A 73 5.82 10.84 23.79
CA LEU A 73 6.42 11.32 25.04
C LEU A 73 5.50 12.30 25.78
N LYS A 74 4.60 12.98 25.06
CA LYS A 74 3.72 13.98 25.64
C LYS A 74 2.53 13.37 26.40
N THR A 75 1.92 12.31 25.87
CA THR A 75 0.68 11.75 26.43
C THR A 75 0.59 10.24 26.28
N THR A 76 0.13 9.56 27.33
CA THR A 76 -0.03 8.10 27.34
C THR A 76 -1.07 7.64 26.32
N ALA A 77 -2.09 8.46 26.04
CA ALA A 77 -3.12 8.17 25.03
C ALA A 77 -2.52 8.06 23.62
N ALA A 78 -1.45 8.82 23.31
CA ALA A 78 -0.74 8.69 22.04
C ALA A 78 0.02 7.37 21.96
N VAL A 79 0.65 6.93 23.04
CA VAL A 79 1.30 5.61 23.13
C VAL A 79 0.29 4.48 22.94
N GLU A 80 -0.88 4.57 23.60
CA GLU A 80 -1.96 3.59 23.46
C GLU A 80 -2.51 3.52 22.03
N LEU A 81 -2.67 4.69 21.37
CA LEU A 81 -3.08 4.74 19.97
C LEU A 81 -2.02 4.15 19.04
N ALA A 82 -0.74 4.50 19.25
CA ALA A 82 0.38 3.97 18.48
C ALA A 82 0.49 2.44 18.60
N GLN A 83 0.18 1.86 19.76
CA GLN A 83 0.20 0.41 19.98
C GLN A 83 -1.03 -0.30 19.43
N SER A 84 -2.23 0.28 19.63
CA SER A 84 -3.49 -0.38 19.27
C SER A 84 -3.91 -0.16 17.81
N ASN A 85 -3.49 0.96 17.20
CA ASN A 85 -3.75 1.28 15.81
C ASN A 85 -2.62 2.14 15.22
N PRO A 86 -1.44 1.54 14.96
CA PRO A 86 -0.24 2.24 14.52
C PRO A 86 -0.47 3.13 13.30
N LEU A 87 -1.18 2.63 12.28
CA LEU A 87 -1.41 3.37 11.04
C LEU A 87 -2.34 4.58 11.26
N LEU A 88 -3.33 4.48 12.14
CA LEU A 88 -4.16 5.63 12.52
C LEU A 88 -3.36 6.70 13.26
N PHE A 89 -2.46 6.28 14.16
CA PHE A 89 -1.54 7.20 14.85
C PHE A 89 -0.64 7.94 13.87
N ILE A 90 0.00 7.22 12.95
CA ILE A 90 0.87 7.80 11.91
C ILE A 90 0.11 8.80 11.04
N LEU A 91 -1.11 8.47 10.62
CA LEU A 91 -1.96 9.38 9.85
C LEU A 91 -2.30 10.66 10.64
N LEU A 92 -2.60 10.53 11.93
CA LEU A 92 -2.90 11.67 12.80
C LEU A 92 -1.66 12.56 13.01
N VAL A 93 -0.48 11.98 13.19
CA VAL A 93 0.77 12.74 13.32
C VAL A 93 1.10 13.48 12.02
N ASP A 94 1.00 12.83 10.86
CA ASP A 94 1.19 13.49 9.55
C ASP A 94 0.18 14.63 9.35
N HIS A 95 -1.08 14.40 9.72
CA HIS A 95 -2.12 15.42 9.63
C HIS A 95 -1.85 16.59 10.58
N GLY A 96 -1.49 16.32 11.84
CA GLY A 96 -1.21 17.34 12.84
C GLY A 96 -0.01 18.22 12.48
N SER A 97 1.07 17.59 12.00
CA SER A 97 2.26 18.30 11.55
C SER A 97 1.98 19.21 10.34
N ARG A 98 1.21 18.73 9.34
CA ARG A 98 0.91 19.52 8.13
C ARG A 98 -0.11 20.64 8.35
N ASN A 99 -1.00 20.50 9.34
CA ASN A 99 -2.06 21.48 9.62
C ASN A 99 -1.79 22.30 10.88
N PHE A 100 -0.58 22.21 11.45
CA PHE A 100 -0.15 22.93 12.64
C PHE A 100 -1.14 22.79 13.81
N ILE A 101 -1.62 21.55 14.03
CA ILE A 101 -2.52 21.26 15.14
C ILE A 101 -1.77 21.47 16.45
N ASP A 102 -2.36 22.27 17.35
CA ASP A 102 -1.77 22.51 18.66
C ASP A 102 -1.84 21.27 19.58
N GLU A 103 -1.01 21.31 20.63
CA GLU A 103 -0.87 20.21 21.59
C GLU A 103 -2.22 19.81 22.24
N GLN A 104 -3.03 20.79 22.64
CA GLN A 104 -4.30 20.53 23.34
C GLN A 104 -5.34 19.92 22.42
N HIS A 105 -5.38 20.33 21.16
CA HIS A 105 -6.25 19.77 20.15
C HIS A 105 -5.83 18.33 19.83
N PHE A 106 -4.54 18.07 19.63
CA PHE A 106 -4.03 16.72 19.41
C PHE A 106 -4.35 15.79 20.58
N GLU A 107 -4.12 16.25 21.81
CA GLU A 107 -4.42 15.48 23.02
C GLU A 107 -5.91 15.11 23.11
N ARG A 108 -6.82 16.05 22.83
CA ARG A 108 -8.26 15.77 22.77
C ARG A 108 -8.62 14.73 21.71
N LEU A 109 -7.94 14.73 20.56
CA LEU A 109 -8.17 13.73 19.50
C LEU A 109 -7.74 12.33 19.93
N VAL A 110 -6.54 12.18 20.52
CA VAL A 110 -6.03 10.85 20.92
C VAL A 110 -6.77 10.28 22.13
N GLN A 111 -7.28 11.11 23.04
CA GLN A 111 -8.13 10.69 24.15
C GLN A 111 -9.58 10.38 23.71
N GLY A 112 -9.98 10.90 22.54
CA GLY A 112 -11.33 10.79 22.02
C GLY A 112 -11.63 9.46 21.31
N LYS A 113 -12.74 9.44 20.57
CA LYS A 113 -13.13 8.28 19.75
C LYS A 113 -12.23 8.20 18.52
N ARG A 114 -11.73 6.99 18.18
CA ARG A 114 -10.94 6.73 16.95
C ARG A 114 -11.65 7.17 15.66
N THR A 115 -12.98 7.11 15.62
CA THR A 115 -13.77 7.61 14.48
C THR A 115 -13.77 9.13 14.38
N ALA A 116 -13.62 9.86 15.50
CA ALA A 116 -13.46 11.31 15.50
C ALA A 116 -12.12 11.72 14.86
N ILE A 117 -11.05 10.96 15.11
CA ILE A 117 -9.74 11.14 14.44
C ILE A 117 -9.90 11.03 12.92
N LEU A 118 -10.58 10.00 12.43
CA LEU A 118 -10.84 9.85 10.98
C LEU A 118 -11.66 11.02 10.41
N ARG A 119 -12.67 11.49 11.16
CA ARG A 119 -13.51 12.62 10.75
C ARG A 119 -12.69 13.90 10.63
N GLU A 120 -11.83 14.18 11.60
CA GLU A 120 -10.93 15.34 11.59
C GLU A 120 -10.09 15.37 10.32
N MET A 121 -9.53 14.22 9.93
CA MET A 121 -8.69 14.11 8.72
C MET A 121 -9.47 14.09 7.39
N GLY A 122 -10.79 14.26 7.44
CA GLY A 122 -11.69 14.22 6.28
C GLY A 122 -11.87 12.82 5.68
N MET A 123 -11.66 11.76 6.47
CA MET A 123 -11.78 10.36 6.04
C MET A 123 -13.14 9.77 6.43
N VAL A 124 -13.48 8.62 5.84
CA VAL A 124 -14.67 7.85 6.21
C VAL A 124 -14.61 7.46 7.69
N SER A 125 -15.46 8.11 8.48
CA SER A 125 -15.53 7.96 9.94
C SER A 125 -16.37 6.74 10.32
N SER A 126 -15.80 5.53 10.20
CA SER A 126 -16.49 4.27 10.56
C SER A 126 -15.62 3.32 11.39
N ASN A 127 -16.27 2.49 12.22
CA ASN A 127 -15.57 1.44 12.98
C ASN A 127 -14.91 0.40 12.07
N SER A 128 -15.44 0.18 10.86
CA SER A 128 -14.83 -0.70 9.86
C SER A 128 -13.52 -0.12 9.34
N ALA A 129 -13.48 1.19 9.04
CA ALA A 129 -12.24 1.88 8.66
C ALA A 129 -11.18 1.78 9.76
N VAL A 130 -11.55 2.04 11.01
CA VAL A 130 -10.65 1.90 12.17
C VAL A 130 -10.10 0.47 12.29
N ARG A 131 -10.94 -0.55 12.10
CA ARG A 131 -10.52 -1.97 12.12
C ARG A 131 -9.64 -2.35 10.94
N ILE A 132 -9.84 -1.76 9.76
CA ILE A 132 -8.96 -1.96 8.61
C ILE A 132 -7.57 -1.42 8.95
N LEU A 133 -7.49 -0.18 9.44
CA LEU A 133 -6.24 0.45 9.85
C LEU A 133 -5.49 -0.35 10.93
N ALA A 134 -6.21 -0.82 11.96
CA ALA A 134 -5.60 -1.60 13.05
C ALA A 134 -5.04 -2.95 12.61
N ARG A 135 -5.59 -3.54 11.53
CA ARG A 135 -5.13 -4.82 10.96
C ARG A 135 -4.11 -4.63 9.83
N THR A 136 -3.84 -3.39 9.42
CA THR A 136 -2.96 -3.14 8.29
C THR A 136 -1.52 -3.37 8.73
N ALA A 137 -0.82 -4.26 8.03
CA ALA A 137 0.59 -4.51 8.31
C ALA A 137 1.45 -3.30 7.92
N LEU A 138 2.29 -2.85 8.85
CA LEU A 138 3.44 -1.98 8.62
C LEU A 138 4.64 -2.87 8.22
N PRO A 139 5.57 -2.40 7.36
CA PRO A 139 6.15 -1.05 7.37
C PRO A 139 5.69 -0.07 6.27
N LEU A 140 5.76 1.23 6.56
CA LEU A 140 5.67 2.33 5.59
C LEU A 140 7.09 2.70 5.11
N ARG A 141 7.53 2.11 4.01
CA ARG A 141 8.88 2.34 3.46
C ARG A 141 9.00 3.65 2.69
N ARG A 142 7.90 4.24 2.21
CA ARG A 142 7.91 5.42 1.32
C ARG A 142 6.77 6.38 1.65
N PHE A 143 7.01 7.69 1.59
CA PHE A 143 5.99 8.73 1.84
C PHE A 143 4.76 8.64 0.93
N ASN A 144 4.93 8.23 -0.33
CA ASN A 144 3.82 8.09 -1.26
C ASN A 144 2.83 6.99 -0.85
N GLN A 145 3.25 6.03 -0.02
CA GLN A 145 2.38 4.99 0.53
C GLN A 145 1.35 5.57 1.50
N LEU A 146 1.74 6.54 2.33
CA LEU A 146 0.81 7.19 3.24
C LEU A 146 -0.27 7.98 2.48
N ARG A 147 0.11 8.63 1.37
CA ARG A 147 -0.85 9.31 0.49
C ARG A 147 -1.87 8.34 -0.14
N ALA A 148 -1.42 7.14 -0.53
CA ALA A 148 -2.33 6.12 -1.06
C ALA A 148 -3.34 5.65 0.00
N VAL A 149 -2.89 5.42 1.23
CA VAL A 149 -3.76 5.11 2.37
C VAL A 149 -4.78 6.24 2.59
N GLN A 150 -4.33 7.50 2.62
CA GLN A 150 -5.20 8.66 2.77
C GLN A 150 -6.26 8.73 1.67
N ARG A 151 -5.89 8.49 0.40
CA ARG A 151 -6.83 8.49 -0.74
C ARG A 151 -7.92 7.44 -0.57
N VAL A 152 -7.55 6.18 -0.33
CA VAL A 152 -8.51 5.07 -0.16
C VAL A 152 -9.45 5.31 1.01
N LEU A 153 -8.97 5.88 2.12
CA LEU A 153 -9.80 6.17 3.30
C LEU A 153 -10.76 7.35 3.11
N ARG A 154 -10.50 8.25 2.15
CA ARG A 154 -11.39 9.37 1.81
C ARG A 154 -12.50 8.93 0.86
N GLU A 155 -12.24 7.96 0.01
CA GLU A 155 -13.16 7.48 -1.01
C GLU A 155 -13.91 6.23 -0.53
N GLN A 156 -15.18 6.38 -0.14
CA GLN A 156 -16.02 5.27 0.37
C GLN A 156 -16.06 4.07 -0.59
N GLN A 157 -16.06 4.31 -1.90
CA GLN A 157 -16.06 3.26 -2.92
C GLN A 157 -14.79 2.40 -2.87
N LEU A 158 -13.62 3.02 -2.70
CA LEU A 158 -12.35 2.30 -2.58
C LEU A 158 -12.26 1.57 -1.23
N LEU A 159 -12.68 2.22 -0.15
CA LEU A 159 -12.65 1.63 1.19
C LEU A 159 -13.52 0.36 1.28
N THR A 160 -14.68 0.33 0.61
CA THR A 160 -15.55 -0.86 0.61
C THR A 160 -14.84 -2.09 0.01
N GLN A 161 -13.89 -1.91 -0.92
CA GLN A 161 -13.10 -3.01 -1.47
C GLN A 161 -12.16 -3.64 -0.43
N MET A 162 -11.75 -2.87 0.60
CA MET A 162 -10.87 -3.32 1.68
C MET A 162 -11.60 -4.08 2.80
N CYS A 163 -12.94 -4.00 2.87
CA CYS A 163 -13.72 -4.61 3.94
C CYS A 163 -13.55 -6.14 4.05
N HIS A 164 -13.33 -6.81 2.91
CA HIS A 164 -13.19 -8.26 2.83
C HIS A 164 -11.73 -8.74 2.80
N VAL A 165 -10.77 -7.82 2.93
CA VAL A 165 -9.35 -8.17 2.99
C VAL A 165 -9.03 -8.62 4.41
N LYS A 166 -8.50 -9.84 4.54
CA LYS A 166 -8.20 -10.47 5.84
C LYS A 166 -7.09 -9.72 6.56
N GLN A 167 -5.99 -9.47 5.84
CA GLN A 167 -4.83 -8.72 6.30
C GLN A 167 -4.50 -7.63 5.27
N PRO A 168 -5.02 -6.41 5.45
CA PRO A 168 -4.68 -5.28 4.61
C PRO A 168 -3.16 -5.01 4.60
N THR A 169 -2.61 -4.72 3.43
CA THR A 169 -1.20 -4.33 3.29
C THR A 169 -1.11 -2.94 2.67
N ILE A 170 -0.02 -2.23 2.93
CA ILE A 170 0.25 -0.93 2.31
C ILE A 170 0.28 -1.04 0.77
N VAL A 171 0.73 -2.16 0.24
CA VAL A 171 0.71 -2.47 -1.21
C VAL A 171 -0.72 -2.48 -1.74
N ALA A 172 -1.67 -3.10 -1.03
CA ALA A 172 -3.08 -3.11 -1.41
C ALA A 172 -3.67 -1.69 -1.48
N PHE A 173 -3.32 -0.82 -0.53
CA PHE A 173 -3.71 0.60 -0.59
C PHE A 173 -3.12 1.32 -1.80
N HIS A 174 -1.84 1.10 -2.09
CA HIS A 174 -1.17 1.71 -3.25
C HIS A 174 -1.82 1.28 -4.57
N MET A 175 -2.12 -0.01 -4.68
CA MET A 175 -2.78 -0.56 -5.86
C MET A 175 -4.18 0.03 -6.04
N LEU A 176 -5.03 0.02 -5.00
CA LEU A 176 -6.37 0.60 -5.07
C LEU A 176 -6.36 2.10 -5.39
N ALA A 177 -5.42 2.84 -4.82
CA ALA A 177 -5.29 4.27 -5.08
C ALA A 177 -4.93 4.59 -6.55
N GLY A 178 -4.34 3.65 -7.28
CA GLY A 178 -3.95 3.84 -8.69
C GLY A 178 -4.98 3.36 -9.71
N GLN A 179 -6.02 2.64 -9.29
CA GLN A 179 -6.95 1.97 -10.21
C GLN A 179 -8.20 2.82 -10.48
N VAL A 180 -8.70 2.72 -11.71
CA VAL A 180 -9.99 3.31 -12.14
C VAL A 180 -11.12 2.30 -11.96
N ASP A 181 -10.81 1.01 -12.12
CA ASP A 181 -11.80 -0.07 -12.10
C ASP A 181 -11.85 -0.82 -10.75
N PRO A 182 -13.00 -1.45 -10.42
CA PRO A 182 -13.12 -2.27 -9.22
C PRO A 182 -12.11 -3.42 -9.22
N VAL A 183 -11.30 -3.49 -8.18
CA VAL A 183 -10.34 -4.57 -8.00
C VAL A 183 -11.04 -5.76 -7.36
N TRP A 184 -10.83 -6.94 -7.95
CA TRP A 184 -11.32 -8.18 -7.38
C TRP A 184 -10.75 -8.40 -5.95
N PRO A 185 -11.59 -8.61 -4.91
CA PRO A 185 -11.12 -8.70 -3.52
C PRO A 185 -10.13 -9.82 -3.22
N GLY A 186 -10.11 -10.90 -4.02
CA GLY A 186 -9.14 -11.98 -3.83
C GLY A 186 -7.72 -11.56 -4.22
N LEU A 187 -7.56 -10.68 -5.21
CA LEU A 187 -6.26 -10.08 -5.55
C LEU A 187 -5.68 -9.36 -4.33
N LEU A 188 -6.47 -8.53 -3.65
CA LEU A 188 -6.02 -7.79 -2.46
C LEU A 188 -5.62 -8.73 -1.30
N ASN A 189 -6.20 -9.92 -1.22
CA ASN A 189 -5.82 -10.94 -0.22
C ASN A 189 -4.55 -11.72 -0.61
N MET A 190 -4.15 -11.72 -1.89
CA MET A 190 -2.91 -12.35 -2.35
C MET A 190 -1.70 -11.44 -2.11
N LEU A 191 -1.90 -10.12 -2.00
CA LEU A 191 -0.83 -9.16 -1.84
C LEU A 191 -0.17 -9.28 -0.45
N GLN A 192 1.11 -9.63 -0.43
CA GLN A 192 1.93 -9.65 0.78
C GLN A 192 2.81 -8.39 0.87
N PRO A 193 3.18 -7.93 2.08
CA PRO A 193 3.98 -6.71 2.26
C PRO A 193 5.34 -6.73 1.55
N GLU A 194 5.92 -7.92 1.37
CA GLU A 194 7.27 -8.13 0.82
C GLU A 194 7.28 -8.29 -0.71
N MET A 195 6.10 -8.34 -1.35
CA MET A 195 6.02 -8.53 -2.81
C MET A 195 6.62 -7.34 -3.54
N ASP A 196 7.45 -7.63 -4.55
CA ASP A 196 7.95 -6.63 -5.47
C ASP A 196 6.94 -6.34 -6.59
N GLU A 197 7.18 -5.26 -7.32
CA GLU A 197 6.31 -4.82 -8.41
C GLU A 197 6.20 -5.86 -9.52
N LYS A 198 7.26 -6.62 -9.80
CA LYS A 198 7.26 -7.69 -10.80
C LYS A 198 6.29 -8.81 -10.43
N THR A 199 6.32 -9.25 -9.17
CA THR A 199 5.42 -10.29 -8.66
C THR A 199 3.97 -9.82 -8.69
N ILE A 200 3.72 -8.57 -8.31
CA ILE A 200 2.38 -7.98 -8.37
C ILE A 200 1.88 -7.93 -9.81
N ASN A 201 2.69 -7.43 -10.74
CA ASN A 201 2.34 -7.37 -12.16
C ASN A 201 2.13 -8.76 -12.78
N PHE A 202 2.90 -9.76 -12.34
CA PHE A 202 2.71 -11.15 -12.75
C PHE A 202 1.34 -11.68 -12.29
N ILE A 203 0.96 -11.46 -11.03
CA ILE A 203 -0.36 -11.86 -10.51
C ILE A 203 -1.49 -11.16 -11.29
N ILE A 204 -1.36 -9.85 -11.54
CA ILE A 204 -2.34 -9.08 -12.31
C ILE A 204 -2.46 -9.64 -13.73
N GLY A 205 -1.34 -9.92 -14.40
CA GLY A 205 -1.30 -10.55 -15.72
C GLY A 205 -1.99 -11.90 -15.75
N ARG A 206 -1.66 -12.78 -14.77
CA ARG A 206 -2.29 -14.10 -14.63
C ARG A 206 -3.81 -14.02 -14.44
N ILE A 207 -4.31 -13.05 -13.68
CA ILE A 207 -5.76 -12.83 -13.52
C ILE A 207 -6.38 -12.41 -14.85
N ALA A 208 -5.77 -11.47 -15.56
CA ALA A 208 -6.25 -11.02 -16.86
C ALA A 208 -6.28 -12.18 -17.88
N ASP A 209 -5.28 -13.05 -17.88
CA ASP A 209 -5.24 -14.23 -18.73
C ASP A 209 -6.32 -15.25 -18.37
N CYS A 210 -6.52 -15.51 -17.07
CA CYS A 210 -7.65 -16.34 -16.61
C CYS A 210 -8.99 -15.79 -17.11
N GLN A 211 -9.20 -14.47 -17.00
CA GLN A 211 -10.43 -13.81 -17.48
C GLN A 211 -10.60 -13.96 -18.99
N ARG A 212 -9.54 -13.75 -19.78
CA ARG A 212 -9.56 -13.95 -21.24
C ARG A 212 -9.88 -15.40 -21.63
N MET A 213 -9.44 -16.37 -20.83
CA MET A 213 -9.77 -17.80 -20.99
C MET A 213 -11.16 -18.19 -20.44
N GLY A 214 -11.96 -17.20 -20.01
CA GLY A 214 -13.33 -17.40 -19.57
C GLY A 214 -13.47 -17.88 -18.12
N ALA A 215 -12.53 -17.51 -17.24
CA ALA A 215 -12.72 -17.69 -15.80
C ALA A 215 -13.94 -16.91 -15.32
N THR A 216 -14.85 -17.58 -14.61
CA THR A 216 -15.99 -16.91 -13.98
C THR A 216 -15.53 -16.15 -12.74
N TYR A 217 -16.31 -15.12 -12.36
CA TYR A 217 -16.06 -14.37 -11.13
C TYR A 217 -15.98 -15.29 -9.89
N ASN A 218 -16.83 -16.31 -9.81
CA ASN A 218 -16.82 -17.27 -8.70
C ASN A 218 -15.54 -18.10 -8.64
N GLN A 219 -15.01 -18.54 -9.79
CA GLN A 219 -13.75 -19.27 -9.84
C GLN A 219 -12.58 -18.41 -9.38
N LEU A 220 -12.56 -17.15 -9.81
CA LEU A 220 -11.57 -16.19 -9.32
C LEU A 220 -11.76 -16.03 -7.81
N GLN A 221 -12.95 -15.68 -7.31
CA GLN A 221 -13.23 -15.45 -5.89
C GLN A 221 -12.79 -16.57 -4.93
N GLN A 222 -12.82 -17.83 -5.36
CA GLN A 222 -12.37 -18.97 -4.57
C GLN A 222 -10.84 -19.10 -4.50
N THR A 223 -10.12 -18.35 -5.31
CA THR A 223 -8.66 -18.32 -5.37
C THR A 223 -8.14 -17.30 -4.36
N ALA A 224 -7.44 -17.76 -3.33
CA ALA A 224 -6.97 -16.94 -2.22
C ALA A 224 -5.43 -16.85 -2.13
N SER A 225 -4.71 -17.56 -3.00
CA SER A 225 -3.25 -17.56 -3.06
C SER A 225 -2.71 -17.56 -4.51
N PRO A 226 -1.47 -17.10 -4.74
CA PRO A 226 -0.82 -17.21 -6.04
C PRO A 226 -0.77 -18.65 -6.58
N ALA A 227 -0.48 -19.64 -5.72
CA ALA A 227 -0.44 -21.04 -6.12
C ALA A 227 -1.80 -21.58 -6.59
N GLU A 228 -2.90 -21.15 -5.97
CA GLU A 228 -4.24 -21.49 -6.44
C GLU A 228 -4.57 -20.79 -7.76
N LEU A 229 -4.07 -19.57 -7.97
CA LEU A 229 -4.25 -18.83 -9.22
C LEU A 229 -3.53 -19.55 -10.37
N ASP A 230 -2.30 -20.01 -10.13
CA ASP A 230 -1.57 -20.82 -11.11
C ASP A 230 -2.32 -22.12 -11.42
N ARG A 231 -2.83 -22.84 -10.40
CA ARG A 231 -3.66 -24.04 -10.64
C ARG A 231 -4.95 -23.75 -11.40
N LEU A 232 -5.58 -22.59 -11.17
CA LEU A 232 -6.75 -22.18 -11.96
C LEU A 232 -6.33 -21.92 -13.40
N HIS A 233 -5.27 -21.16 -13.59
CA HIS A 233 -4.68 -20.86 -14.89
C HIS A 233 -4.37 -22.16 -15.66
N ASP A 234 -3.66 -23.10 -15.06
CA ASP A 234 -3.25 -24.36 -15.70
C ASP A 234 -4.45 -25.23 -16.10
N ARG A 235 -5.50 -25.27 -15.27
CA ARG A 235 -6.76 -25.94 -15.63
C ARG A 235 -7.46 -25.26 -16.80
N LEU A 236 -7.45 -23.94 -16.86
CA LEU A 236 -8.04 -23.18 -17.96
C LEU A 236 -7.25 -23.39 -19.25
N VAL A 237 -5.92 -23.37 -19.17
CA VAL A 237 -5.01 -23.72 -20.27
C VAL A 237 -5.27 -25.14 -20.75
N ALA A 238 -5.33 -26.13 -19.85
CA ALA A 238 -5.59 -27.52 -20.21
C ALA A 238 -6.96 -27.67 -20.90
N ARG A 239 -8.00 -27.00 -20.37
CA ARG A 239 -9.34 -26.97 -20.98
C ARG A 239 -9.34 -26.30 -22.36
N TYR A 240 -8.63 -25.19 -22.50
CA TYR A 240 -8.47 -24.50 -23.77
C TYR A 240 -7.74 -25.40 -24.78
N ASN A 241 -6.68 -26.08 -24.32
CA ASN A 241 -5.88 -27.03 -25.09
C ASN A 241 -6.55 -28.35 -25.43
N ALA A 242 -7.64 -28.69 -24.75
CA ALA A 242 -8.47 -29.86 -25.04
C ALA A 242 -9.59 -29.56 -26.06
N GLN A 243 -9.74 -28.32 -26.52
CA GLN A 243 -10.73 -27.99 -27.54
C GLN A 243 -10.36 -28.62 -28.89
N ASP A 244 -11.40 -28.93 -29.68
CA ASP A 244 -11.25 -29.40 -31.05
C ASP A 244 -10.73 -28.25 -31.92
N TYR A 245 -9.44 -28.29 -32.19
CA TYR A 245 -8.73 -27.24 -32.89
C TYR A 245 -9.01 -27.20 -34.38
N ASP A 246 -9.36 -28.34 -34.99
CA ASP A 246 -9.77 -28.37 -36.38
C ASP A 246 -11.06 -27.58 -36.55
N ARG A 247 -12.01 -27.77 -35.61
CA ARG A 247 -13.22 -26.95 -35.55
C ARG A 247 -12.93 -25.47 -35.28
N ARG A 248 -11.91 -25.15 -34.48
CA ARG A 248 -11.50 -23.76 -34.18
C ARG A 248 -10.88 -23.07 -35.40
N ILE A 249 -10.04 -23.76 -36.15
CA ILE A 249 -9.43 -23.28 -37.41
C ILE A 249 -10.54 -22.95 -38.41
N VAL A 250 -11.48 -23.88 -38.62
CA VAL A 250 -12.64 -23.67 -39.50
C VAL A 250 -13.51 -22.49 -39.03
N GLN A 251 -13.69 -22.31 -37.72
CA GLN A 251 -14.40 -21.15 -37.17
C GLN A 251 -13.68 -19.82 -37.43
N LEU A 252 -12.34 -19.78 -37.29
CA LEU A 252 -11.54 -18.60 -37.56
C LEU A 252 -11.58 -18.24 -39.05
N GLU A 253 -11.43 -19.22 -39.93
CA GLU A 253 -11.59 -19.07 -41.38
C GLU A 253 -12.98 -18.53 -41.74
N SER A 254 -14.03 -19.07 -41.11
CA SER A 254 -15.41 -18.61 -41.35
C SER A 254 -15.70 -17.19 -40.82
N LEU A 255 -15.05 -16.77 -39.73
CA LEU A 255 -15.28 -15.46 -39.10
C LEU A 255 -14.43 -14.35 -39.72
N TYR A 256 -13.19 -14.65 -40.08
CA TYR A 256 -12.18 -13.65 -40.47
C TYR A 256 -11.67 -13.83 -41.91
N GLY A 257 -12.07 -14.90 -42.60
CA GLY A 257 -11.64 -15.18 -43.97
C GLY A 257 -10.21 -15.72 -44.05
N ASP A 258 -9.53 -15.43 -45.15
CA ASP A 258 -8.15 -15.85 -45.38
C ASP A 258 -7.19 -15.26 -44.34
N TYR A 259 -6.12 -16.00 -44.02
CA TYR A 259 -5.12 -15.53 -43.08
C TYR A 259 -4.40 -14.29 -43.65
N PRO A 260 -4.25 -13.20 -42.88
CA PRO A 260 -3.64 -11.98 -43.38
C PRO A 260 -2.17 -12.19 -43.74
N ALA A 261 -1.71 -11.50 -44.80
CA ALA A 261 -0.29 -11.47 -45.14
C ALA A 261 0.51 -10.81 -44.00
N ALA A 262 1.70 -11.34 -43.76
CA ALA A 262 2.58 -10.81 -42.72
C ALA A 262 2.90 -9.33 -42.98
N PRO A 263 2.80 -8.45 -41.95
CA PRO A 263 3.06 -7.03 -42.12
C PRO A 263 4.55 -6.72 -42.34
N VAL A 264 5.43 -7.66 -41.96
CA VAL A 264 6.88 -7.57 -42.13
C VAL A 264 7.42 -8.88 -42.71
N PRO A 265 8.47 -8.85 -43.54
CA PRO A 265 9.14 -10.06 -44.02
C PRO A 265 9.82 -10.82 -42.89
N ASP A 266 9.97 -12.13 -43.06
CA ASP A 266 10.73 -12.99 -42.16
C ASP A 266 12.18 -12.53 -42.01
N THR A 267 12.73 -12.72 -40.82
CA THR A 267 14.15 -12.49 -40.50
C THR A 267 14.73 -13.75 -39.84
N GLU A 268 16.05 -13.78 -39.60
CA GLU A 268 16.69 -14.89 -38.88
C GLU A 268 16.11 -15.10 -37.46
N CYS A 269 15.56 -14.05 -36.84
CA CYS A 269 15.06 -14.07 -35.46
C CYS A 269 13.53 -14.04 -35.34
N ILE A 270 12.79 -13.71 -36.39
CA ILE A 270 11.33 -13.56 -36.38
C ILE A 270 10.75 -14.24 -37.61
N ARG A 271 9.90 -15.24 -37.39
CA ARG A 271 9.14 -15.94 -38.45
C ARG A 271 7.68 -15.60 -38.32
N ALA A 272 7.05 -15.20 -39.41
CA ALA A 272 5.63 -14.92 -39.44
C ALA A 272 4.82 -16.21 -39.41
N LEU A 273 3.67 -16.14 -38.74
CA LEU A 273 2.63 -17.13 -38.91
C LEU A 273 1.97 -16.95 -40.27
N THR A 274 1.68 -18.06 -40.95
CA THR A 274 1.17 -18.03 -42.33
C THR A 274 -0.24 -18.59 -42.46
N SER A 275 -0.79 -19.16 -41.39
CA SER A 275 -2.11 -19.78 -41.40
C SER A 275 -2.80 -19.70 -40.03
N TRP A 276 -4.13 -19.87 -40.03
CA TRP A 276 -4.91 -20.00 -38.79
C TRP A 276 -4.48 -21.23 -37.99
N ALA A 277 -4.03 -22.29 -38.67
CA ALA A 277 -3.46 -23.48 -38.04
C ALA A 277 -2.16 -23.16 -37.29
N ASP A 278 -1.24 -22.41 -37.92
CA ASP A 278 0.01 -21.97 -37.28
C ASP A 278 -0.29 -21.13 -36.03
N LEU A 279 -1.22 -20.18 -36.13
CA LEU A 279 -1.63 -19.34 -35.00
C LEU A 279 -2.16 -20.16 -33.82
N VAL A 280 -3.02 -21.13 -34.11
CA VAL A 280 -3.58 -22.02 -33.09
C VAL A 280 -2.49 -22.91 -32.47
N HIS A 281 -1.55 -23.39 -33.29
CA HIS A 281 -0.45 -24.23 -32.83
C HIS A 281 0.57 -23.45 -31.99
N GLU A 282 0.92 -22.23 -32.39
CA GLU A 282 1.79 -21.35 -31.61
C GLU A 282 1.14 -21.02 -30.27
N GLY A 283 -0.15 -20.64 -30.25
CA GLY A 283 -0.89 -20.37 -29.02
C GLY A 283 -0.88 -21.57 -28.05
N LYS A 284 -1.04 -22.79 -28.58
CA LYS A 284 -0.94 -24.03 -27.79
C LYS A 284 0.46 -24.27 -27.23
N ALA A 285 1.50 -23.97 -28.02
CA ALA A 285 2.89 -24.13 -27.61
C ALA A 285 3.30 -23.09 -26.55
N ALA A 286 2.88 -21.83 -26.72
CA ALA A 286 3.17 -20.74 -25.79
C ALA A 286 2.51 -20.94 -24.42
N LEU A 287 1.36 -21.61 -24.37
CA LEU A 287 0.64 -21.92 -23.12
C LEU A 287 1.12 -23.20 -22.41
N ARG A 288 2.14 -23.91 -22.93
CA ARG A 288 2.69 -25.13 -22.29
C ARG A 288 3.78 -24.88 -21.23
N ILE A 289 3.96 -23.63 -20.80
CA ILE A 289 5.00 -23.19 -19.85
C ILE A 289 4.49 -23.25 -18.42
#